data_AF-A0AAE1PYK2-F1
#
_entry.id   AF-A0AAE1PYK2-F1
#
_cell.length_a   1.000
_cell.length_b   1.000
_cell.length_c   1.000
_cell.angle_alpha   90.00
_cell.angle_beta   90.00
_cell.angle_gamma   90.00
#
_symmetry.space_group_name_H-M   'P 1'
#
loop_
_entity.id
_entity.type
_entity.pdbx_description
1 polymer ?
#
loop_
_entity_poly.entity_id
_entity_poly.type
_entity_poly.pdbx_seq_one_letter_code
_entity_poly.pdbx_strand_id
1 'polypeptide(L)'
;MSSTRRPDVPDVPEPVYKGEKWSAESSAKKRKGNETWAKTIAKKQRNSGQEYVSVTTKASKPAASVGAPCACPKKCFDVVGADKIQGIFREYWAIASHNAQSSYLATRVSRKEVARHRINSDDSRRQFSLCYTVCVDAEKVVVCKKAFCSAHGISKKRV
;
A
#
# COMPACT_ATOMS: atom_id res chain seq x y z
N MET A 1 39.55 5.32 -58.25
CA MET A 1 38.82 4.27 -58.99
C MET A 1 37.92 3.52 -58.01
N SER A 2 36.78 3.04 -58.50
CA SER A 2 35.63 2.43 -57.77
C SER A 2 34.72 3.47 -57.12
N SER A 3 33.60 3.93 -57.71
CA SER A 3 32.52 3.27 -58.47
C SER A 3 31.94 2.04 -57.79
N THR A 4 30.85 2.25 -57.05
CA THR A 4 29.68 1.37 -57.12
C THR A 4 28.43 2.24 -57.08
N ARG A 5 27.74 2.34 -58.22
CA ARG A 5 26.36 2.85 -58.31
C ARG A 5 25.48 1.85 -57.55
N ARG A 6 24.64 2.35 -56.64
CA ARG A 6 23.53 1.56 -56.10
C ARG A 6 22.55 1.30 -57.26
N PRO A 7 22.15 0.04 -57.51
CA PRO A 7 21.05 -0.24 -58.42
C PRO A 7 19.74 0.35 -57.87
N ASP A 8 18.95 0.94 -58.76
CA ASP A 8 17.59 1.43 -58.52
C ASP A 8 16.73 0.34 -57.88
N VAL A 9 16.17 0.64 -56.70
CA VAL A 9 15.21 -0.24 -56.03
C VAL A 9 13.85 0.04 -56.66
N PRO A 10 13.17 -0.96 -57.26
CA PRO A 10 11.86 -0.76 -57.85
C PRO A 10 10.84 -0.29 -56.81
N ASP A 11 10.04 0.70 -57.20
CA ASP A 11 8.95 1.30 -56.42
C ASP A 11 7.93 0.21 -56.04
N VAL A 12 7.98 -0.22 -54.77
CA VAL A 12 7.01 -1.16 -54.22
C VAL A 12 5.79 -0.33 -53.83
N PRO A 13 4.61 -0.58 -54.43
CA PRO A 13 3.42 0.21 -54.12
C PRO A 13 3.07 0.06 -52.63
N GLU A 14 2.88 1.21 -51.97
CA GLU A 14 2.49 1.26 -50.56
C GLU A 14 1.21 0.45 -50.33
N PRO A 15 1.16 -0.42 -49.30
CA PRO A 15 -0.04 -1.18 -49.01
C PRO A 15 -1.16 -0.23 -48.56
N VAL A 16 -2.15 -0.05 -49.42
CA VAL A 16 -3.41 0.68 -49.14
C VAL A 16 -4.18 -0.12 -48.09
N TYR A 17 -4.05 0.28 -46.82
CA TYR A 17 -4.80 -0.31 -45.71
C TYR A 17 -6.28 0.13 -45.79
N LYS A 18 -7.10 -0.67 -46.46
CA LYS A 18 -8.56 -0.56 -46.42
C LYS A 18 -9.03 -1.02 -45.04
N GLY A 19 -9.67 -0.11 -44.32
CA GLY A 19 -10.03 -0.29 -42.92
C GLY A 19 -11.08 -1.37 -42.65
N GLU A 20 -10.93 -2.01 -41.50
CA GLU A 20 -12.02 -2.63 -40.78
C GLU A 20 -12.14 -1.94 -39.41
N LYS A 21 -13.31 -1.32 -39.25
CA LYS A 21 -13.72 -0.53 -38.10
C LYS A 21 -13.84 -1.45 -36.90
N TRP A 22 -12.96 -1.32 -35.90
CA TRP A 22 -13.15 -1.98 -34.61
C TRP A 22 -14.33 -1.28 -33.92
N SER A 23 -15.53 -1.87 -34.05
CA SER A 23 -16.68 -1.45 -33.27
C SER A 23 -16.45 -1.85 -31.82
N ALA A 24 -16.01 -0.89 -31.01
CA ALA A 24 -15.98 -1.02 -29.56
C ALA A 24 -17.39 -0.86 -28.97
N GLU A 25 -18.33 -1.71 -29.40
CA GLU A 25 -19.65 -1.84 -28.76
C GLU A 25 -19.73 -3.16 -27.99
N SER A 26 -19.08 -3.15 -26.84
CA SER A 26 -19.66 -3.71 -25.61
C SER A 26 -18.85 -3.22 -24.42
N SER A 27 -18.93 -1.91 -24.17
CA SER A 27 -18.71 -1.41 -22.82
C SER A 27 -19.85 -1.94 -21.96
N ALA A 28 -19.73 -3.19 -21.51
CA ALA A 28 -20.52 -3.70 -20.41
C ALA A 28 -20.21 -2.77 -19.24
N LYS A 29 -21.06 -1.74 -19.07
CA LYS A 29 -21.02 -0.81 -17.94
C LYS A 29 -20.77 -1.66 -16.72
N LYS A 30 -19.57 -1.54 -16.14
CA LYS A 30 -19.19 -2.20 -14.88
C LYS A 30 -20.34 -1.87 -13.94
N ARG A 31 -21.24 -2.83 -13.69
CA ARG A 31 -22.43 -2.60 -12.86
C ARG A 31 -21.87 -2.10 -11.54
N LYS A 32 -22.10 -0.82 -11.23
CA LYS A 32 -21.58 -0.18 -10.02
C LYS A 32 -22.07 -1.05 -8.89
N GLY A 33 -21.14 -1.77 -8.25
CA GLY A 33 -21.50 -2.87 -7.35
C GLY A 33 -22.46 -2.33 -6.30
N ASN A 34 -23.64 -2.93 -6.20
CA ASN A 34 -24.66 -2.48 -5.27
C ASN A 34 -24.08 -2.52 -3.83
N GLU A 35 -24.36 -1.50 -3.04
CA GLU A 35 -23.95 -1.41 -1.64
C GLU A 35 -24.50 -2.57 -0.80
N THR A 36 -25.62 -3.17 -1.23
CA THR A 36 -26.24 -4.33 -0.58
C THR A 36 -25.56 -5.66 -0.90
N TRP A 37 -24.65 -5.71 -1.88
CA TRP A 37 -23.97 -6.96 -2.20
C TRP A 37 -23.09 -7.40 -1.02
N ALA A 38 -23.20 -8.67 -0.62
CA ALA A 38 -22.41 -9.23 0.47
C ALA A 38 -20.91 -8.96 0.34
N LYS A 39 -20.38 -8.92 -0.89
CA LYS A 39 -18.98 -8.57 -1.17
C LYS A 39 -18.66 -7.09 -0.87
N THR A 40 -19.57 -6.18 -1.17
CA THR A 40 -19.43 -4.75 -0.89
C THR A 40 -19.54 -4.48 0.61
N ILE A 41 -20.53 -5.09 1.28
CA ILE A 41 -20.72 -5.01 2.74
C ILE A 41 -19.47 -5.54 3.47
N ALA A 42 -19.02 -6.75 3.14
CA ALA A 42 -17.83 -7.34 3.75
C ALA A 42 -16.55 -6.53 3.46
N LYS A 43 -16.44 -5.90 2.29
CA LYS A 43 -15.32 -5.00 1.97
C LYS A 43 -15.38 -3.74 2.83
N LYS A 44 -16.57 -3.14 3.02
CA LYS A 44 -16.76 -1.96 3.87
C LYS A 44 -16.39 -2.29 5.32
N GLN A 45 -16.95 -3.36 5.88
CA GLN A 45 -16.66 -3.83 7.24
C GLN A 45 -15.16 -4.10 7.45
N ARG A 46 -14.52 -4.83 6.51
CA ARG A 46 -13.07 -5.06 6.57
C ARG A 46 -12.27 -3.77 6.58
N ASN A 47 -12.61 -2.82 5.70
CA ASN A 47 -11.87 -1.58 5.59
C ASN A 47 -12.08 -0.66 6.80
N SER A 48 -13.22 -0.77 7.49
CA SER A 48 -13.51 -0.05 8.75
C SER A 48 -13.04 -0.80 10.00
N GLY A 49 -12.35 -1.94 9.85
CA GLY A 49 -11.83 -2.72 10.98
C GLY A 49 -12.91 -3.42 11.80
N GLN A 50 -14.10 -3.62 11.23
CA GLN A 50 -15.22 -4.29 11.89
C GLN A 50 -15.16 -5.81 11.65
N GLU A 51 -15.85 -6.56 12.49
CA GLU A 51 -16.07 -7.99 12.25
C GLU A 51 -16.79 -8.18 10.91
N TYR A 52 -16.37 -9.17 10.14
CA TYR A 52 -17.00 -9.47 8.85
C TYR A 52 -16.94 -10.96 8.52
N VAL A 53 -17.94 -11.43 7.78
CA VAL A 53 -17.94 -12.78 7.22
C VAL A 53 -17.31 -12.74 5.82
N SER A 54 -16.30 -13.58 5.63
CA SER A 54 -15.66 -13.74 4.32
C SER A 54 -16.64 -14.36 3.32
N VAL A 55 -16.91 -13.69 2.21
CA VAL A 55 -17.84 -14.22 1.17
C VAL A 55 -17.32 -15.53 0.58
N THR A 56 -16.00 -15.67 0.44
CA THR A 56 -15.34 -16.84 -0.16
C THR A 56 -15.24 -18.00 0.81
N THR A 57 -14.72 -17.76 2.01
CA THR A 57 -14.42 -18.84 2.98
C THR A 57 -15.54 -19.04 4.01
N LYS A 58 -16.57 -18.18 4.02
CA LYS A 58 -17.70 -18.16 4.97
C LYS A 58 -17.33 -18.07 6.46
N ALA A 59 -16.04 -18.00 6.79
CA ALA A 59 -15.54 -17.78 8.13
C ALA A 59 -15.74 -16.32 8.59
N SER A 60 -16.14 -16.15 9.85
CA SER A 60 -16.08 -14.85 10.54
C SER A 60 -14.63 -14.42 10.75
N LYS A 61 -14.37 -13.13 10.60
CA LYS A 61 -13.09 -12.48 10.88
C LYS A 61 -13.32 -11.41 11.94
N PRO A 62 -12.61 -11.47 13.07
CA PRO A 62 -12.87 -10.58 14.20
C PRO A 62 -12.59 -9.12 13.82
N ALA A 63 -13.20 -8.21 14.58
CA ALA A 63 -12.89 -6.79 14.50
C ALA A 63 -11.40 -6.55 14.78
N ALA A 64 -10.84 -5.53 14.13
CA ALA A 64 -9.49 -5.07 14.42
C ALA A 64 -9.43 -4.54 15.87
N SER A 65 -8.28 -4.75 16.51
CA SER A 65 -8.02 -4.24 17.85
C SER A 65 -6.59 -3.74 17.93
N VAL A 66 -6.33 -2.88 18.92
CA VAL A 66 -4.97 -2.48 19.25
C VAL A 66 -4.18 -3.72 19.69
N GLY A 67 -3.02 -3.91 19.07
CA GLY A 67 -2.16 -5.04 19.38
C GLY A 67 -1.45 -4.89 20.73
N ALA A 68 -0.85 -5.99 21.20
CA ALA A 68 -0.10 -6.01 22.44
C ALA A 68 1.06 -4.97 22.45
N PRO A 69 1.37 -4.40 23.63
CA PRO A 69 2.47 -3.45 23.78
C PRO A 69 3.81 -4.05 23.37
N CYS A 70 4.73 -3.18 22.94
CA CYS A 70 6.09 -3.59 22.64
C CYS A 70 6.97 -3.55 23.89
N ALA A 71 7.82 -4.57 24.08
CA ALA A 71 8.85 -4.60 25.11
C ALA A 71 10.19 -4.01 24.62
N CYS A 72 10.16 -3.00 23.74
CA CYS A 72 11.38 -2.44 23.19
C CYS A 72 12.06 -1.47 24.18
N PRO A 73 13.39 -1.27 24.09
CA PRO A 73 14.11 -0.34 24.98
C PRO A 73 13.61 1.11 24.91
N LYS A 74 12.98 1.49 23.79
CA LYS A 74 12.39 2.81 23.59
C LYS A 74 11.06 3.02 24.32
N LYS A 75 10.52 1.98 24.96
CA LYS A 75 9.24 2.02 25.69
C LYS A 75 8.13 2.74 24.90
N CYS A 76 7.98 2.39 23.62
CA CYS A 76 7.15 3.19 22.70
C CYS A 76 5.69 3.35 23.15
N PHE A 77 5.13 2.34 23.83
CA PHE A 77 3.76 2.42 24.35
C PHE A 77 3.62 3.42 25.50
N ASP A 78 4.62 3.47 26.39
CA ASP A 78 4.64 4.40 27.52
C ASP A 78 4.88 5.83 27.03
N VAL A 79 5.79 6.01 26.07
CA VAL A 79 6.11 7.32 25.47
C VAL A 79 4.93 7.91 24.72
N VAL A 80 4.18 7.07 23.97
CA VAL A 80 3.00 7.54 23.24
C VAL A 80 1.81 7.70 24.18
N GLY A 81 1.62 6.80 25.14
CA GLY A 81 0.47 6.78 26.04
C GLY A 81 -0.73 6.01 25.47
N ALA A 82 -1.43 5.27 26.34
CA ALA A 82 -2.51 4.36 25.94
C ALA A 82 -3.67 5.08 25.23
N ASP A 83 -4.10 6.24 25.74
CA ASP A 83 -5.21 7.01 25.17
C ASP A 83 -4.91 7.50 23.75
N LYS A 84 -3.68 7.95 23.53
CA LYS A 84 -3.18 8.42 22.23
C LYS A 84 -3.07 7.26 21.24
N ILE A 85 -2.63 6.08 21.68
CA ILE A 85 -2.64 4.87 20.86
C ILE A 85 -4.06 4.51 20.43
N GLN A 86 -5.03 4.59 21.35
CA GLN A 86 -6.43 4.35 21.03
C GLN A 86 -7.00 5.42 20.07
N GLY A 87 -6.54 6.67 20.19
CA GLY A 87 -6.82 7.74 19.22
C GLY A 87 -6.32 7.40 17.82
N ILE A 88 -5.03 7.09 17.69
CA ILE A 88 -4.39 6.69 16.43
C ILE A 88 -5.13 5.50 15.78
N PHE A 89 -5.49 4.50 16.59
CA PHE A 89 -6.24 3.34 16.13
C PHE A 89 -7.60 3.75 15.53
N ARG A 90 -8.37 4.56 16.26
CA ARG A 90 -9.70 5.02 15.82
C ARG A 90 -9.61 5.86 14.55
N GLU A 91 -8.68 6.81 14.50
CA GLU A 91 -8.46 7.67 13.33
C GLU A 91 -8.09 6.87 12.09
N TYR A 92 -7.20 5.88 12.23
CA TYR A 92 -6.78 5.03 11.11
C TYR A 92 -7.94 4.22 10.53
N TRP A 93 -8.77 3.60 11.37
CA TRP A 93 -9.88 2.78 10.91
C TRP A 93 -11.09 3.61 10.45
N ALA A 94 -11.24 4.86 10.93
CA ALA A 94 -12.25 5.80 10.45
C ALA A 94 -12.11 6.14 8.96
N ILE A 95 -10.90 6.02 8.40
CA ILE A 95 -10.64 6.23 6.96
C ILE A 95 -11.49 5.30 6.08
N ALA A 96 -11.81 4.08 6.55
CA ALA A 96 -12.67 3.09 5.89
C ALA A 96 -12.33 2.78 4.40
N SER A 97 -11.12 3.08 3.96
CA SER A 97 -10.67 2.90 2.57
C SER A 97 -9.25 2.36 2.54
N HIS A 98 -9.07 1.20 1.92
CA HIS A 98 -7.77 0.53 1.84
C HIS A 98 -6.68 1.41 1.20
N ASN A 99 -7.02 2.14 0.12
CA ASN A 99 -6.04 2.97 -0.58
C ASN A 99 -5.62 4.18 0.25
N ALA A 100 -6.59 4.88 0.84
CA ALA A 100 -6.32 6.03 1.71
C ALA A 100 -5.56 5.60 2.98
N GLN A 101 -5.88 4.44 3.55
CA GLN A 101 -5.09 3.85 4.64
C GLN A 101 -3.65 3.54 4.22
N SER A 102 -3.42 3.02 3.01
CA SER A 102 -2.07 2.77 2.51
C SER A 102 -1.28 4.06 2.32
N SER A 103 -1.90 5.10 1.77
CA SER A 103 -1.29 6.44 1.69
C SER A 103 -0.97 6.99 3.08
N TYR A 104 -1.91 6.87 4.02
CA TYR A 104 -1.71 7.26 5.41
C TYR A 104 -0.49 6.56 6.04
N LEU A 105 -0.34 5.25 5.85
CA LEU A 105 0.80 4.49 6.38
C LEU A 105 2.11 4.91 5.70
N ALA A 106 2.10 5.08 4.37
CA ALA A 106 3.27 5.48 3.61
C ALA A 106 3.83 6.84 4.06
N THR A 107 2.97 7.82 4.38
CA THR A 107 3.41 9.13 4.90
C THR A 107 4.09 9.06 6.27
N ARG A 108 3.84 7.99 7.03
CA ARG A 108 4.37 7.75 8.39
C ARG A 108 5.58 6.83 8.41
N VAL A 109 5.96 6.29 7.25
CA VAL A 109 7.14 5.44 7.07
C VAL A 109 8.13 6.17 6.18
N SER A 110 9.27 6.56 6.74
CA SER A 110 10.35 7.20 5.98
C SER A 110 11.55 6.26 5.83
N ARG A 111 12.28 6.42 4.73
CA ARG A 111 13.58 5.77 4.53
C ARG A 111 14.66 6.66 5.14
N LYS A 112 15.57 6.05 5.88
CA LYS A 112 16.76 6.69 6.42
C LYS A 112 17.98 5.92 5.94
N GLU A 113 18.97 6.62 5.40
CA GLU A 113 20.24 6.03 5.01
C GLU A 113 20.95 5.42 6.21
N VAL A 114 21.68 4.34 5.94
CA VAL A 114 22.46 3.66 6.97
C VAL A 114 23.73 4.46 7.24
N ALA A 115 23.72 5.26 8.30
CA ALA A 115 24.84 6.16 8.63
C ALA A 115 26.16 5.44 8.98
N ARG A 116 26.11 4.15 9.33
CA ARG A 116 27.30 3.34 9.66
C ARG A 116 27.16 1.95 9.07
N HIS A 117 28.10 1.59 8.21
CA HIS A 117 28.25 0.24 7.69
C HIS A 117 29.37 -0.47 8.44
N ARG A 118 29.18 -1.76 8.76
CA ARG A 118 30.24 -2.62 9.35
C ARG A 118 31.18 -3.19 8.29
N ILE A 119 30.76 -3.12 7.03
CA ILE A 119 31.48 -3.54 5.83
C ILE A 119 31.50 -2.35 4.86
N ASN A 120 32.27 -2.44 3.78
CA ASN A 120 32.25 -1.41 2.73
C ASN A 120 30.81 -1.19 2.24
N SER A 121 30.41 0.07 2.04
CA SER A 121 29.03 0.45 1.71
C SER A 121 28.54 -0.18 0.41
N ASP A 122 29.41 -0.31 -0.59
CA ASP A 122 29.10 -0.95 -1.88
C ASP A 122 28.79 -2.43 -1.78
N ASP A 123 29.33 -3.10 -0.76
CA ASP A 123 29.12 -4.53 -0.54
C ASP A 123 27.87 -4.81 0.34
N SER A 124 27.28 -3.75 0.90
CA SER A 124 26.09 -3.87 1.74
C SER A 124 24.82 -3.98 0.89
N ARG A 125 24.11 -5.10 1.00
CA ARG A 125 22.76 -5.22 0.41
C ARG A 125 21.73 -4.28 1.04
N ARG A 126 22.01 -3.70 2.22
CA ARG A 126 21.08 -2.83 2.95
C ARG A 126 21.56 -1.38 2.94
N GLN A 127 21.07 -0.63 1.97
CA GLN A 127 21.37 0.80 1.82
C GLN A 127 20.49 1.69 2.71
N PHE A 128 19.27 1.22 3.03
CA PHE A 128 18.31 2.01 3.80
C PHE A 128 17.73 1.25 4.99
N SER A 129 17.30 2.03 5.98
CA SER A 129 16.50 1.60 7.11
C SER A 129 15.15 2.30 7.10
N LEU A 130 14.10 1.59 7.50
CA LEU A 130 12.78 2.19 7.64
C LEU A 130 12.63 2.79 9.05
N CYS A 131 12.17 4.04 9.08
CA CYS A 131 11.77 4.75 10.29
C CYS A 131 10.24 4.82 10.33
N TYR A 132 9.67 4.47 11.48
CA TYR A 132 8.22 4.46 11.70
C TYR A 132 7.87 5.58 12.65
N THR A 133 6.91 6.41 12.27
CA THR A 133 6.49 7.58 13.06
C THR A 133 5.00 7.55 13.32
N VAL A 134 4.60 8.01 14.51
CA VAL A 134 3.19 8.26 14.85
C VAL A 134 3.03 9.74 15.19
N CYS A 135 1.87 10.31 14.89
CA CYS A 135 1.57 11.69 15.26
C CYS A 135 0.88 11.71 16.61
N VAL A 136 1.38 12.52 17.53
CA VAL A 136 0.86 12.74 18.88
C VAL A 136 0.90 14.24 19.13
N ASP A 137 -0.25 14.85 19.42
CA ASP A 137 -0.34 16.30 19.70
C ASP A 137 0.36 17.18 18.63
N ALA A 138 0.17 16.82 17.34
CA ALA A 138 0.83 17.40 16.17
C ALA A 138 2.34 17.17 16.03
N GLU A 139 2.98 16.46 16.96
CA GLU A 139 4.39 16.07 16.89
C GLU A 139 4.58 14.64 16.36
N LYS A 140 5.68 14.40 15.63
CA LYS A 140 6.04 13.07 15.11
C LYS A 140 6.94 12.33 16.10
N VAL A 141 6.41 11.27 16.72
CA VAL A 141 7.16 10.39 17.62
C VAL A 141 7.67 9.17 16.85
N VAL A 142 8.98 8.91 16.92
CA VAL A 142 9.59 7.72 16.31
C VAL A 142 9.35 6.49 17.17
N VAL A 143 8.74 5.47 16.58
CA VAL A 143 8.42 4.20 17.25
C VAL A 143 9.06 3.01 16.56
N CYS A 144 9.12 1.85 17.24
CA CYS A 144 9.56 0.62 16.60
C CYS A 144 8.47 0.06 15.67
N LYS A 145 8.85 -0.80 14.71
CA LYS A 145 7.90 -1.44 13.78
C LYS A 145 6.78 -2.18 14.52
N LYS A 146 7.09 -2.87 15.63
CA LYS A 146 6.09 -3.59 16.44
C LYS A 146 5.07 -2.64 17.03
N ALA A 147 5.51 -1.53 17.63
CA ALA A 147 4.62 -0.54 18.20
C ALA A 147 3.73 0.12 17.14
N PHE A 148 4.31 0.47 15.99
CA PHE A 148 3.57 0.99 14.86
C PHE A 148 2.47 0.03 14.40
N CYS A 149 2.79 -1.26 14.24
CA CYS A 149 1.82 -2.29 13.85
C CYS A 149 0.73 -2.47 14.90
N SER A 150 1.10 -2.55 16.18
CA SER A 150 0.15 -2.72 17.29
C SER A 150 -0.79 -1.51 17.41
N ALA A 151 -0.27 -0.28 17.33
CA ALA A 151 -1.06 0.94 17.43
C ALA A 151 -2.12 1.07 16.32
N HIS A 152 -1.83 0.55 15.12
CA HIS A 152 -2.78 0.55 14.01
C HIS A 152 -3.61 -0.75 13.92
N GLY A 153 -3.33 -1.75 14.76
CA GLY A 153 -3.98 -3.06 14.69
C GLY A 153 -3.73 -3.82 13.38
N ILE A 154 -2.54 -3.68 12.80
CA ILE A 154 -2.18 -4.28 11.50
C ILE A 154 -1.02 -5.27 11.61
N SER A 155 -0.92 -6.17 10.64
CA SER A 155 0.20 -7.11 10.56
C SER A 155 1.48 -6.45 10.03
N LYS A 156 2.64 -7.02 10.37
CA LYS A 156 3.95 -6.56 9.88
C LYS A 156 4.09 -6.59 8.35
N LYS A 157 3.26 -7.38 7.65
CA LYS A 157 3.25 -7.47 6.17
C LYS A 157 2.53 -6.29 5.52
N ARG A 158 1.70 -5.55 6.27
CA ARG A 158 0.98 -4.38 5.76
C ARG A 158 1.91 -3.17 5.54
N VAL A 159 3.09 -3.17 6.16
CA VAL A 159 4.03 -2.04 6.27
C VAL A 159 5.48 -2.44 6.04
#